data_AF-A0A382XQH3-F1
#
_entry.id   AF-A0A382XQH3-F1
#
_cell.length_a   1.000
_cell.length_b   1.000
_cell.length_c   1.000
_cell.angle_alpha   90.00
_cell.angle_beta   90.00
_cell.angle_gamma   90.00
#
_symmetry.space_group_name_H-M   'P 1'
#
loop_
_entity.id
_entity.type
_entity.pdbx_description
1 polymer ?
#
loop_
_entity_poly.entity_id
_entity_poly.type
_entity_poly.pdbx_seq_one_letter_code
_entity_poly.pdbx_strand_id
1 'polypeptide(L)'
;NPGPWIGDQRPGDNLFTNSLVALNAATGERVWHFQMIHHGLWESDNIGPPVLGEITVDGRRIQAVMVTNKNGFLYVFDRVTGEPVWPIEERSVPITPSVPGEAVSPTQPFPTRPAPFDQQGITEDDLIDFTPELRANALEFVQDYVLGPLYTPPTLVGDGPGEKKGTIQVPGSWGSANWHGQAFDPETGIFYVVSHTLPGVAGIAPRGDAEGTMEYIRVAPSPLEGPNGLPFLKPPYGRITAIDLNTGEHLWQIPNGDGPTDHPLLRDL
;
A
#
# COMPACT_ATOMS: atom_id res chain seq x y z
N ASN A 1 11.49 -2.99 -2.65
CA ASN A 1 11.22 -2.33 -3.94
C ASN A 1 12.28 -2.59 -5.01
N PRO A 2 11.91 -2.60 -6.30
CA PRO A 2 12.85 -2.55 -7.42
C PRO A 2 13.52 -1.16 -7.56
N GLY A 3 14.68 -1.14 -8.22
CA GLY A 3 15.40 0.08 -8.59
C GLY A 3 15.76 0.06 -10.08
N PRO A 4 15.72 1.21 -10.80
CA PRO A 4 15.29 2.54 -10.35
C PRO A 4 13.78 2.59 -10.02
N TRP A 5 13.31 3.65 -9.36
CA TRP A 5 11.90 3.76 -8.98
C TRP A 5 10.97 3.76 -10.20
N ILE A 6 11.33 4.51 -11.25
CA ILE A 6 10.55 4.58 -12.48
C ILE A 6 10.70 3.27 -13.27
N GLY A 7 9.61 2.78 -13.85
CA GLY A 7 9.57 1.50 -14.56
C GLY A 7 10.13 1.51 -15.97
N ASP A 8 10.63 2.65 -16.47
CA ASP A 8 11.08 2.88 -17.85
C ASP A 8 12.33 2.08 -18.23
N GLN A 9 13.23 1.82 -17.27
CA GLN A 9 14.50 1.13 -17.51
C GLN A 9 14.55 -0.33 -17.05
N ARG A 10 13.44 -0.86 -16.51
CA ARG A 10 13.43 -2.18 -15.84
C ARG A 10 12.23 -3.05 -16.23
N PRO A 11 12.10 -3.42 -17.52
CA PRO A 11 10.96 -4.23 -17.96
C PRO A 11 10.87 -5.58 -17.25
N GLY A 12 9.66 -6.14 -17.21
CA GLY A 12 9.34 -7.42 -16.58
C GLY A 12 9.07 -7.31 -15.08
N ASP A 13 8.81 -8.45 -14.46
CA ASP A 13 8.28 -8.52 -13.08
C ASP A 13 9.28 -8.07 -12.00
N ASN A 14 10.55 -7.90 -12.38
CA ASN A 14 11.64 -7.53 -11.46
C ASN A 14 11.83 -8.52 -10.31
N LEU A 15 11.68 -9.82 -10.56
CA LEU A 15 11.96 -10.84 -9.55
C LEU A 15 13.43 -10.75 -9.06
N PHE A 16 13.71 -10.86 -7.76
CA PHE A 16 12.82 -11.19 -6.62
C PHE A 16 12.43 -9.97 -5.76
N THR A 17 12.22 -8.82 -6.37
CA THR A 17 11.78 -7.62 -5.64
C THR A 17 10.34 -7.80 -5.16
N ASN A 18 10.03 -7.21 -3.99
CA ASN A 18 8.72 -7.32 -3.35
C ASN A 18 8.25 -8.77 -3.15
N SER A 19 9.20 -9.68 -2.94
CA SER A 19 8.95 -11.09 -2.68
C SER A 19 9.19 -11.46 -1.22
N LEU A 20 8.45 -12.45 -0.73
CA LEU A 20 8.88 -13.29 0.39
C LEU A 20 9.72 -14.43 -0.20
N VAL A 21 10.92 -14.64 0.35
CA VAL A 21 11.86 -15.66 -0.13
C VAL A 21 12.26 -16.56 1.04
N ALA A 22 12.12 -17.87 0.87
CA ALA A 22 12.62 -18.88 1.80
C ALA A 22 13.89 -19.52 1.26
N LEU A 23 14.95 -19.48 2.07
CA LEU A 23 16.26 -20.03 1.73
C LEU A 23 16.64 -21.13 2.72
N ASN A 24 17.39 -22.13 2.25
CA ASN A 24 18.10 -23.05 3.11
C ASN A 24 19.22 -22.27 3.83
N ALA A 25 19.18 -22.22 5.16
CA ALA A 25 20.13 -21.41 5.94
C ALA A 25 21.59 -21.88 5.83
N ALA A 26 21.84 -23.16 5.54
CA ALA A 26 23.19 -23.71 5.42
C ALA A 26 23.79 -23.50 4.01
N THR A 27 22.96 -23.58 2.96
CA THR A 27 23.44 -23.54 1.56
C THR A 27 23.15 -22.22 0.86
N GLY A 28 22.20 -21.43 1.35
CA GLY A 28 21.67 -20.24 0.68
C GLY A 28 20.75 -20.56 -0.51
N GLU A 29 20.48 -21.83 -0.79
CA GLU A 29 19.63 -22.24 -1.91
C GLU A 29 18.18 -21.84 -1.65
N ARG A 30 17.52 -21.31 -2.68
CA ARG A 30 16.09 -20.94 -2.61
C ARG A 30 15.22 -22.19 -2.55
N VAL A 31 14.42 -22.29 -1.50
CA VAL A 31 13.41 -23.34 -1.33
C VAL A 31 12.15 -22.94 -2.08
N TRP A 32 11.59 -21.78 -1.78
CA TRP A 32 10.42 -21.21 -2.45
C TRP A 32 10.44 -19.68 -2.37
N HIS A 33 9.60 -19.03 -3.16
CA HIS A 33 9.33 -17.60 -3.03
C HIS A 33 7.90 -17.29 -3.47
N PHE A 34 7.38 -16.16 -3.05
CA PHE A 34 6.16 -15.57 -3.57
C PHE A 34 6.39 -14.08 -3.81
N GLN A 35 6.07 -13.56 -4.99
CA GLN A 35 6.14 -12.12 -5.28
C GLN A 35 4.78 -11.47 -5.01
N MET A 36 4.74 -10.51 -4.08
CA MET A 36 3.50 -9.84 -3.67
C MET A 36 3.11 -8.70 -4.61
N ILE A 37 4.08 -8.15 -5.33
CA ILE A 37 3.88 -7.03 -6.26
C ILE A 37 4.76 -7.25 -7.49
N HIS A 38 4.12 -7.41 -8.63
CA HIS A 38 4.79 -7.49 -9.94
C HIS A 38 5.16 -6.09 -10.40
N HIS A 39 6.40 -5.90 -10.89
CA HIS A 39 6.85 -4.63 -11.47
C HIS A 39 6.49 -3.40 -10.60
N GLY A 40 6.87 -3.40 -9.31
CA GLY A 40 6.38 -2.40 -8.36
C GLY A 40 6.70 -0.94 -8.74
N LEU A 41 5.69 -0.06 -8.74
CA LEU A 41 5.82 1.39 -9.02
C LEU A 41 5.45 2.30 -7.81
N TRP A 42 5.05 1.69 -6.69
CA TRP A 42 4.28 2.37 -5.61
C TRP A 42 5.01 2.45 -4.26
N GLU A 43 6.29 2.08 -4.20
CA GLU A 43 7.04 1.97 -2.92
C GLU A 43 6.46 0.96 -1.91
N SER A 44 5.66 0.01 -2.38
CA SER A 44 4.92 -0.89 -1.49
C SER A 44 5.77 -2.10 -1.04
N ASP A 45 6.80 -1.83 -0.23
CA ASP A 45 7.65 -2.89 0.34
C ASP A 45 6.87 -3.89 1.19
N ASN A 46 7.40 -5.10 1.21
CA ASN A 46 7.11 -6.06 2.27
C ASN A 46 7.71 -5.55 3.57
N ILE A 47 6.91 -5.55 4.63
CA ILE A 47 7.35 -5.07 5.93
C ILE A 47 8.05 -6.20 6.65
N GLY A 48 9.25 -5.93 7.15
CA GLY A 48 10.05 -6.91 7.89
C GLY A 48 9.94 -6.74 9.42
N PRO A 49 10.27 -7.79 10.19
CA PRO A 49 10.40 -9.19 9.76
C PRO A 49 9.03 -9.90 9.62
N PRO A 50 8.92 -10.95 8.79
CA PRO A 50 7.75 -11.83 8.78
C PRO A 50 7.47 -12.42 10.16
N VAL A 51 6.19 -12.52 10.52
CA VAL A 51 5.77 -13.16 11.77
C VAL A 51 5.54 -14.64 11.51
N LEU A 52 5.98 -15.51 12.44
CA LEU A 52 5.84 -16.96 12.34
C LEU A 52 4.94 -17.47 13.46
N GLY A 53 4.08 -18.44 13.15
CA GLY A 53 3.11 -18.98 14.10
C GLY A 53 2.54 -20.31 13.65
N GLU A 54 1.69 -20.90 14.47
CA GLU A 54 0.86 -22.05 14.09
C GLU A 54 -0.61 -21.62 14.18
N ILE A 55 -1.38 -21.95 13.14
CA ILE A 55 -2.82 -21.64 13.04
C ILE A 55 -3.58 -22.90 12.61
N THR A 56 -4.90 -22.91 12.82
CA THR A 56 -5.76 -24.02 12.37
C THR A 56 -6.87 -23.48 11.46
N VAL A 57 -6.81 -23.80 10.17
CA VAL A 57 -7.81 -23.38 9.18
C VAL A 57 -8.52 -24.63 8.67
N ASP A 58 -9.84 -24.66 8.73
CA ASP A 58 -10.68 -25.79 8.32
C ASP A 58 -10.24 -27.15 8.93
N GLY A 59 -9.78 -27.12 10.18
CA GLY A 59 -9.27 -28.30 10.90
C GLY A 59 -7.85 -28.72 10.53
N ARG A 60 -7.19 -28.06 9.57
CA ARG A 60 -5.78 -28.28 9.20
C ARG A 60 -4.88 -27.37 10.03
N ARG A 61 -3.92 -27.95 10.77
CA ARG A 61 -2.84 -27.21 11.42
C ARG A 61 -1.81 -26.78 10.38
N ILE A 62 -1.41 -25.51 10.41
CA ILE A 62 -0.51 -24.88 9.42
C ILE A 62 0.62 -24.17 10.15
N GLN A 63 1.87 -24.42 9.74
CA GLN A 63 3.03 -23.66 10.18
C GLN A 63 3.09 -22.36 9.39
N ALA A 64 2.42 -21.32 9.85
CA ALA A 64 2.21 -20.10 9.08
C ALA A 64 3.42 -19.14 9.11
N VAL A 65 3.59 -18.41 8.01
CA VAL A 65 4.33 -17.16 7.91
C VAL A 65 3.38 -16.06 7.45
N MET A 66 3.38 -14.94 8.17
CA MET A 66 2.49 -13.80 8.00
C MET A 66 3.33 -12.57 7.63
N VAL A 67 2.96 -11.93 6.53
CA VAL A 67 3.68 -10.76 6.01
C VAL A 67 2.68 -9.64 5.75
N THR A 68 2.75 -8.59 6.55
CA THR A 68 2.09 -7.32 6.24
C THR A 68 2.84 -6.61 5.12
N ASN A 69 2.10 -6.03 4.18
CA ASN A 69 2.67 -5.19 3.13
C ASN A 69 2.16 -3.75 3.26
N LYS A 70 2.97 -2.79 2.80
CA LYS A 70 2.60 -1.37 2.74
C LYS A 70 1.31 -1.10 1.95
N ASN A 71 0.90 -1.98 1.04
CA ASN A 71 -0.35 -1.88 0.29
C ASN A 71 -1.62 -2.18 1.10
N GLY A 72 -1.51 -2.53 2.39
CA GLY A 72 -2.67 -2.78 3.27
C GLY A 72 -3.15 -4.23 3.30
N PHE A 73 -2.47 -5.15 2.61
CA PHE A 73 -2.74 -6.59 2.70
C PHE A 73 -1.88 -7.29 3.75
N LEU A 74 -2.48 -8.31 4.38
CA LEU A 74 -1.77 -9.35 5.11
C LEU A 74 -1.71 -10.62 4.26
N TYR A 75 -0.51 -11.03 3.86
CA TYR A 75 -0.26 -12.26 3.13
C TYR A 75 0.10 -13.38 4.11
N VAL A 76 -0.53 -14.55 3.97
CA VAL A 76 -0.33 -15.69 4.88
C VAL A 76 -0.04 -16.96 4.07
N PHE A 77 1.06 -17.63 4.39
CA PHE A 77 1.51 -18.85 3.70
C PHE A 77 1.83 -19.95 4.71
N ASP A 78 1.77 -21.20 4.27
CA ASP A 78 2.49 -22.28 4.93
C ASP A 78 4.00 -22.05 4.71
N ARG A 79 4.75 -21.82 5.80
CA ARG A 79 6.16 -21.44 5.72
C ARG A 79 7.06 -22.57 5.22
N VAL A 80 6.58 -23.81 5.23
CA VAL A 80 7.33 -24.97 4.74
C VAL A 80 7.20 -25.09 3.23
N THR A 81 5.97 -24.98 2.70
CA THR A 81 5.69 -25.22 1.29
C THR A 81 5.68 -23.94 0.44
N GLY A 82 5.41 -22.78 1.04
CA GLY A 82 5.16 -21.53 0.34
C GLY A 82 3.74 -21.41 -0.23
N GLU A 83 2.87 -22.39 0.02
CA GLU A 83 1.48 -22.35 -0.44
C GLU A 83 0.68 -21.31 0.36
N PRO A 84 -0.13 -20.47 -0.30
CA PRO A 84 -0.94 -19.50 0.40
C PRO A 84 -2.05 -20.21 1.21
N VAL A 85 -2.33 -19.69 2.41
CA VAL A 85 -3.36 -20.29 3.29
C VAL A 85 -4.76 -20.09 2.71
N TRP A 86 -5.01 -18.93 2.13
CA TRP A 86 -6.22 -18.62 1.36
C TRP A 86 -5.85 -18.23 -0.06
N PRO A 87 -6.76 -18.36 -1.05
CA PRO A 87 -6.48 -18.00 -2.43
C PRO A 87 -5.92 -16.58 -2.56
N ILE A 88 -4.92 -16.42 -3.41
CA ILE A 88 -4.42 -15.12 -3.88
C ILE A 88 -4.73 -15.07 -5.38
N GLU A 89 -5.54 -14.10 -5.78
CA GLU A 89 -6.04 -13.98 -7.15
C GLU A 89 -5.22 -12.95 -7.92
N GLU A 90 -4.85 -13.29 -9.15
CA GLU A 90 -4.37 -12.29 -10.11
C GLU A 90 -5.55 -11.45 -10.59
N ARG A 91 -5.54 -10.15 -10.28
CA ARG A 91 -6.59 -9.22 -10.71
C ARG A 91 -6.00 -8.13 -11.59
N SER A 92 -6.75 -7.75 -12.62
CA SER A 92 -6.39 -6.61 -13.47
C SER A 92 -6.35 -5.31 -12.68
N VAL A 93 -5.34 -4.50 -12.95
CA VAL A 93 -5.12 -3.18 -12.34
C VAL A 93 -5.04 -2.12 -13.42
N PRO A 94 -5.01 -0.80 -13.10
CA PRO A 94 -4.79 0.22 -14.12
C PRO A 94 -3.43 0.06 -14.82
N ILE A 95 -3.42 0.08 -16.16
CA ILE A 95 -2.25 -0.23 -17.00
C ILE A 95 -1.84 0.93 -17.93
N THR A 96 -2.35 2.13 -17.72
CA THR A 96 -2.05 3.28 -18.58
C THR A 96 -1.05 4.18 -17.87
N PRO A 97 0.27 3.97 -18.05
CA PRO A 97 1.25 4.92 -17.54
C PRO A 97 1.20 6.22 -18.35
N SER A 98 1.56 7.32 -17.71
CA SER A 98 1.76 8.61 -18.39
C SER A 98 3.24 8.90 -18.70
N VAL A 99 4.15 8.13 -18.10
CA VAL A 99 5.60 8.24 -18.34
C VAL A 99 5.94 7.47 -19.63
N PRO A 100 6.52 8.11 -20.65
CA PRO A 100 6.93 7.44 -21.88
C PRO A 100 7.88 6.26 -21.62
N GLY A 101 7.54 5.09 -22.17
CA GLY A 101 8.35 3.87 -22.05
C GLY A 101 8.25 3.14 -20.71
N GLU A 102 7.48 3.65 -19.73
CA GLU A 102 7.30 2.97 -18.46
C GLU A 102 6.56 1.65 -18.64
N ALA A 103 7.15 0.57 -18.13
CA ALA A 103 6.51 -0.73 -18.08
C ALA A 103 5.47 -0.76 -16.94
N VAL A 104 4.46 -1.61 -17.09
CA VAL A 104 3.44 -1.89 -16.08
C VAL A 104 3.12 -3.38 -16.08
N SER A 105 2.71 -3.92 -14.93
CA SER A 105 2.15 -5.26 -14.86
C SER A 105 0.64 -5.23 -15.17
N PRO A 106 0.10 -6.14 -16.01
CA PRO A 106 -1.32 -6.18 -16.32
C PRO A 106 -2.19 -6.65 -15.14
N THR A 107 -1.61 -7.44 -14.24
CA THR A 107 -2.27 -7.95 -13.05
C THR A 107 -1.39 -7.78 -11.81
N GLN A 108 -2.02 -7.85 -10.65
CA GLN A 108 -1.33 -7.95 -9.36
C GLN A 108 -1.96 -9.07 -8.53
N PRO A 109 -1.22 -9.63 -7.55
CA PRO A 109 -1.75 -10.59 -6.60
C PRO A 109 -2.62 -9.91 -5.53
N PHE A 110 -3.85 -10.38 -5.36
CA PHE A 110 -4.81 -9.92 -4.34
C PHE A 110 -5.19 -11.08 -3.42
N PRO A 111 -4.75 -11.06 -2.14
CA PRO A 111 -5.23 -12.01 -1.16
C PRO A 111 -6.75 -11.92 -1.02
N THR A 112 -7.42 -13.07 -0.99
CA THR A 112 -8.87 -13.14 -0.72
C THR A 112 -9.17 -13.03 0.76
N ARG A 113 -8.22 -13.42 1.61
CA ARG A 113 -8.27 -13.27 3.08
C ARG A 113 -6.87 -13.06 3.66
N PRO A 114 -6.78 -12.38 4.81
CA PRO A 114 -7.82 -11.54 5.41
C PRO A 114 -8.22 -10.35 4.52
N ALA A 115 -9.29 -9.64 4.88
CA ALA A 115 -9.62 -8.37 4.22
C ALA A 115 -8.46 -7.35 4.38
N PRO A 116 -8.34 -6.34 3.52
CA PRO A 116 -7.38 -5.25 3.73
C PRO A 116 -7.56 -4.63 5.12
N PHE A 117 -6.46 -4.43 5.83
CA PHE A 117 -6.49 -3.83 7.17
C PHE A 117 -6.51 -2.29 7.15
N ASP A 118 -6.38 -1.69 5.97
CA ASP A 118 -6.48 -0.24 5.77
C ASP A 118 -7.05 0.06 4.36
N GLN A 119 -7.28 1.34 4.08
CA GLN A 119 -7.82 1.83 2.83
C GLN A 119 -6.88 1.56 1.64
N GLN A 120 -7.49 1.13 0.53
CA GLN A 120 -6.82 0.81 -0.72
C GLN A 120 -7.48 1.56 -1.88
N GLY A 121 -6.76 2.54 -2.43
CA GLY A 121 -7.27 3.46 -3.42
C GLY A 121 -8.04 4.64 -2.81
N ILE A 122 -8.48 5.52 -3.70
CA ILE A 122 -9.16 6.77 -3.34
C ILE A 122 -10.19 7.14 -4.41
N THR A 123 -11.33 7.63 -3.93
CA THR A 123 -12.43 8.22 -4.71
C THR A 123 -12.86 9.54 -4.08
N GLU A 124 -13.71 10.29 -4.77
CA GLU A 124 -14.29 11.54 -4.22
C GLU A 124 -15.20 11.28 -2.98
N ASP A 125 -15.72 10.06 -2.83
CA ASP A 125 -16.56 9.70 -1.68
C ASP A 125 -15.77 9.53 -0.38
N ASP A 126 -14.46 9.31 -0.51
CA ASP A 126 -13.53 9.18 0.61
C ASP A 126 -13.09 10.55 1.17
N LEU A 127 -13.41 11.65 0.49
CA LEU A 127 -13.02 13.00 0.89
C LEU A 127 -13.84 13.49 2.08
N ILE A 128 -13.22 14.29 2.95
CA ILE A 128 -13.90 14.88 4.11
C ILE A 128 -15.21 15.58 3.72
N ASP A 129 -16.22 15.41 4.56
CA ASP A 129 -17.55 16.00 4.41
C ASP A 129 -18.09 16.57 5.72
N PHE A 130 -17.19 16.93 6.65
CA PHE A 130 -17.52 17.54 7.94
C PHE A 130 -18.41 18.78 7.79
N THR A 131 -18.18 19.58 6.75
CA THR A 131 -19.07 20.65 6.31
C THR A 131 -19.12 20.71 4.77
N PRO A 132 -20.15 21.32 4.17
CA PRO A 132 -20.19 21.53 2.72
C PRO A 132 -18.99 22.33 2.17
N GLU A 133 -18.50 23.31 2.92
CA GLU A 133 -17.34 24.12 2.54
C GLU A 133 -16.04 23.30 2.55
N LEU A 134 -15.82 22.50 3.60
CA LEU A 134 -14.65 21.64 3.68
C LEU A 134 -14.66 20.55 2.61
N ARG A 135 -15.84 20.02 2.27
CA ARG A 135 -16.01 19.10 1.13
C ARG A 135 -15.66 19.76 -0.20
N ALA A 136 -16.12 20.99 -0.43
CA ALA A 136 -15.82 21.73 -1.65
C ALA A 136 -14.31 22.00 -1.78
N ASN A 137 -13.65 22.40 -0.70
CA ASN A 137 -12.20 22.60 -0.67
C ASN A 137 -11.43 21.30 -0.95
N ALA A 138 -11.89 20.16 -0.40
CA ALA A 138 -11.27 18.86 -0.66
C ALA A 138 -11.44 18.43 -2.12
N LEU A 139 -12.61 18.65 -2.72
CA LEU A 139 -12.87 18.38 -4.13
C LEU A 139 -12.00 19.24 -5.04
N GLU A 140 -11.92 20.55 -4.78
CA GLU A 140 -11.05 21.47 -5.52
C GLU A 140 -9.58 21.05 -5.41
N PHE A 141 -9.12 20.68 -4.21
CA PHE A 141 -7.77 20.21 -3.99
C PHE A 141 -7.40 18.97 -4.82
N VAL A 142 -8.26 17.96 -4.87
CA VAL A 142 -7.96 16.71 -5.59
C VAL A 142 -8.11 16.81 -7.11
N GLN A 143 -8.76 17.85 -7.64
CA GLN A 143 -8.91 18.06 -9.07
C GLN A 143 -7.58 18.17 -9.81
N ASP A 144 -6.52 18.61 -9.12
CA ASP A 144 -5.18 18.70 -9.70
C ASP A 144 -4.45 17.35 -9.77
N TYR A 145 -5.02 16.28 -9.23
CA TYR A 145 -4.38 14.97 -9.12
C TYR A 145 -5.14 13.88 -9.90
N VAL A 146 -4.47 12.74 -10.10
CA VAL A 146 -5.10 11.50 -10.52
C VAL A 146 -5.54 10.73 -9.28
N LEU A 147 -6.84 10.41 -9.22
CA LEU A 147 -7.42 9.48 -8.24
C LEU A 147 -7.63 8.12 -8.88
N GLY A 148 -7.59 7.06 -8.09
CA GLY A 148 -7.83 5.72 -8.61
C GLY A 148 -7.70 4.62 -7.57
N PRO A 149 -7.95 3.36 -7.99
CA PRO A 149 -7.80 2.20 -7.12
C PRO A 149 -6.35 1.98 -6.73
N LEU A 150 -6.14 1.01 -5.82
CA LEU A 150 -4.81 0.46 -5.55
C LEU A 150 -4.11 0.09 -6.88
N TYR A 151 -2.81 0.36 -6.93
CA TYR A 151 -1.96 0.16 -8.12
C TYR A 151 -2.25 1.10 -9.30
N THR A 152 -2.88 2.26 -9.08
CA THR A 152 -2.88 3.33 -10.10
C THR A 152 -1.43 3.81 -10.33
N PRO A 153 -0.90 3.78 -11.57
CA PRO A 153 0.50 4.14 -11.84
C PRO A 153 0.85 5.58 -11.43
N PRO A 154 2.14 5.87 -11.17
CA PRO A 154 2.64 7.24 -11.05
C PRO A 154 2.29 8.10 -12.27
N THR A 155 2.16 9.41 -12.05
CA THR A 155 1.82 10.37 -13.11
C THR A 155 2.98 11.29 -13.44
N LEU A 156 3.29 11.46 -14.72
CA LEU A 156 4.16 12.51 -15.23
C LEU A 156 3.55 13.86 -14.89
N VAL A 157 4.25 14.65 -14.07
CA VAL A 157 3.73 15.92 -13.58
C VAL A 157 3.74 16.98 -14.68
N GLY A 158 2.75 17.87 -14.62
CA GLY A 158 2.68 19.03 -15.48
C GLY A 158 1.84 20.14 -14.86
N ASP A 159 2.04 21.37 -15.33
CA ASP A 159 1.42 22.60 -14.83
C ASP A 159 0.50 23.26 -15.89
N GLY A 160 0.34 22.63 -17.06
CA GLY A 160 -0.52 23.09 -18.14
C GLY A 160 -2.00 22.74 -17.95
N PRO A 161 -2.91 23.33 -18.74
CA PRO A 161 -4.34 23.03 -18.66
C PRO A 161 -4.64 21.54 -18.86
N GLY A 162 -5.21 20.90 -17.82
CA GLY A 162 -5.55 19.47 -17.84
C GLY A 162 -4.40 18.53 -17.48
N GLU A 163 -3.20 19.06 -17.24
CA GLU A 163 -2.09 18.29 -16.67
C GLU A 163 -2.30 18.08 -15.17
N LYS A 164 -1.64 17.07 -14.62
CA LYS A 164 -1.84 16.62 -13.23
C LYS A 164 -0.56 16.77 -12.45
N LYS A 165 -0.68 17.07 -11.15
CA LYS A 165 0.44 17.20 -10.20
C LYS A 165 0.96 15.85 -9.69
N GLY A 166 0.42 14.74 -10.18
CA GLY A 166 0.77 13.38 -9.79
C GLY A 166 -0.45 12.51 -9.50
N THR A 167 -0.19 11.25 -9.16
CA THR A 167 -1.22 10.32 -8.67
C THR A 167 -1.27 10.38 -7.15
N ILE A 168 -2.45 10.60 -6.55
CA ILE A 168 -2.62 10.39 -5.10
C ILE A 168 -2.64 8.89 -4.86
N GLN A 169 -1.64 8.40 -4.12
CA GLN A 169 -1.53 7.02 -3.71
C GLN A 169 -2.10 6.85 -2.31
N VAL A 170 -3.05 5.92 -2.20
CA VAL A 170 -3.57 5.42 -0.93
C VAL A 170 -3.50 3.89 -0.99
N PRO A 171 -2.64 3.24 -0.19
CA PRO A 171 -1.68 3.84 0.74
C PRO A 171 -0.59 4.64 0.01
N GLY A 172 -0.07 5.70 0.63
CA GLY A 172 1.08 6.44 0.11
C GLY A 172 2.39 5.66 0.24
N SER A 173 3.53 6.28 -0.09
CA SER A 173 4.84 5.59 0.03
C SER A 173 5.14 5.12 1.46
N TRP A 174 4.70 5.86 2.48
CA TRP A 174 4.84 5.38 3.86
C TRP A 174 4.12 4.04 4.10
N GLY A 175 3.08 3.73 3.32
CA GLY A 175 2.30 2.51 3.37
C GLY A 175 1.18 2.54 4.42
N SER A 176 0.36 1.50 4.47
CA SER A 176 -0.58 1.30 5.57
C SER A 176 0.13 0.81 6.81
N ALA A 177 1.00 -0.18 6.66
CA ALA A 177 1.88 -0.64 7.70
C ALA A 177 3.34 -0.34 7.29
N ASN A 178 4.23 -0.25 8.26
CA ASN A 178 5.65 0.01 8.03
C ASN A 178 6.46 -0.59 9.19
N TRP A 179 7.62 -0.03 9.55
CA TRP A 179 8.56 -0.59 10.52
C TRP A 179 8.06 -0.79 11.95
N HIS A 180 6.85 -0.35 12.31
CA HIS A 180 6.32 -0.42 13.68
C HIS A 180 5.98 -1.84 14.18
N GLY A 181 6.25 -2.88 13.39
CA GLY A 181 6.11 -4.28 13.79
C GLY A 181 4.65 -4.70 13.99
N GLN A 182 4.42 -6.01 14.01
CA GLN A 182 3.09 -6.60 14.22
C GLN A 182 3.16 -7.66 15.30
N ALA A 183 2.03 -7.97 15.93
CA ALA A 183 1.97 -8.96 17.01
C ALA A 183 1.08 -10.14 16.63
N PHE A 184 1.48 -11.34 17.05
CA PHE A 184 0.69 -12.56 16.93
C PHE A 184 0.63 -13.26 18.28
N ASP A 185 -0.57 -13.61 18.71
CA ASP A 185 -0.80 -14.43 19.90
C ASP A 185 -0.94 -15.91 19.48
N PRO A 186 0.04 -16.77 19.80
CA PRO A 186 0.01 -18.18 19.41
C PRO A 186 -1.00 -19.03 20.19
N GLU A 187 -1.53 -18.56 21.33
CA GLU A 187 -2.53 -19.30 22.09
C GLU A 187 -3.92 -19.14 21.47
N THR A 188 -4.24 -17.95 20.98
CA THR A 188 -5.55 -17.63 20.40
C THR A 188 -5.56 -17.65 18.87
N GLY A 189 -4.39 -17.55 18.22
CA GLY A 189 -4.29 -17.41 16.76
C GLY A 189 -4.63 -16.01 16.24
N ILE A 190 -4.64 -15.00 17.11
CA ILE A 190 -5.02 -13.63 16.75
C ILE A 190 -3.78 -12.84 16.33
N PHE A 191 -3.86 -12.19 15.18
CA PHE A 191 -2.87 -11.26 14.65
C PHE A 191 -3.34 -9.81 14.84
N TYR A 192 -2.48 -8.98 15.39
CA TYR A 192 -2.75 -7.56 15.62
C TYR A 192 -1.89 -6.72 14.68
N VAL A 193 -2.56 -5.90 13.87
CA VAL A 193 -1.91 -4.99 12.93
C VAL A 193 -2.22 -3.53 13.27
N VAL A 194 -1.17 -2.71 13.35
CA VAL A 194 -1.30 -1.25 13.41
C VAL A 194 -1.16 -0.70 11.99
N SER A 195 -2.02 0.23 11.61
CA SER A 195 -1.96 0.85 10.29
C SER A 195 -2.23 2.36 10.31
N HIS A 196 -1.83 3.03 9.23
CA HIS A 196 -2.07 4.45 8.99
C HIS A 196 -2.64 4.68 7.58
N THR A 197 -3.57 5.62 7.46
CA THR A 197 -4.00 6.15 6.17
C THR A 197 -3.24 7.45 5.92
N LEU A 198 -2.06 7.33 5.31
CA LEU A 198 -1.20 8.46 4.94
C LEU A 198 -1.07 8.54 3.42
N PRO A 199 -1.92 9.34 2.74
CA PRO A 199 -1.78 9.57 1.32
C PRO A 199 -0.46 10.23 0.97
N GLY A 200 0.10 9.85 -0.17
CA GLY A 200 1.27 10.50 -0.76
C GLY A 200 1.06 10.74 -2.25
N VAL A 201 1.90 11.57 -2.86
CA VAL A 201 1.86 11.79 -4.31
C VAL A 201 2.92 10.94 -4.98
N ALA A 202 2.55 10.24 -6.05
CA ALA A 202 3.48 9.68 -7.02
C ALA A 202 3.48 10.54 -8.27
N GLY A 203 4.32 11.58 -8.24
CA GLY A 203 4.65 12.42 -9.37
C GLY A 203 6.00 12.01 -9.95
N ILE A 204 6.11 12.01 -11.27
CA ILE A 204 7.35 11.77 -12.02
C ILE A 204 7.66 13.02 -12.84
N ALA A 205 8.91 13.45 -12.90
CA ALA A 205 9.35 14.54 -13.76
C ALA A 205 10.57 14.10 -14.58
N PRO A 206 10.79 14.67 -15.78
CA PRO A 206 12.07 14.53 -16.45
C PRO A 206 13.20 15.02 -15.54
N ARG A 207 14.37 14.41 -15.62
CA ARG A 207 15.54 14.91 -14.89
C ARG A 207 15.88 16.34 -15.31
N GLY A 208 16.31 17.15 -14.34
CA GLY A 208 16.73 18.54 -14.59
C GLY A 208 18.22 18.71 -14.90
N ASP A 209 19.05 17.71 -14.60
CA ASP A 209 20.50 17.76 -14.82
C ASP A 209 20.92 17.02 -16.10
N ALA A 210 22.04 17.42 -16.71
CA ALA A 210 22.55 16.78 -17.92
C ALA A 210 23.43 15.55 -17.65
N GLU A 211 23.93 15.38 -16.42
CA GLU A 211 24.91 14.34 -16.06
C GLU A 211 24.28 13.06 -15.49
N GLY A 212 23.03 13.11 -15.06
CA GLY A 212 22.29 11.99 -14.48
C GLY A 212 22.09 10.83 -15.48
N THR A 213 22.15 9.60 -14.98
CA THR A 213 21.95 8.40 -15.80
C THR A 213 20.47 8.01 -15.94
N MET A 214 19.57 8.64 -15.17
CA MET A 214 18.13 8.38 -15.16
C MET A 214 17.38 9.43 -15.97
N GLU A 215 16.49 9.07 -16.89
CA GLU A 215 15.70 10.07 -17.64
C GLU A 215 14.62 10.74 -16.78
N TYR A 216 14.08 10.01 -15.82
CA TYR A 216 13.00 10.47 -14.96
C TYR A 216 13.38 10.39 -13.48
N ILE A 217 12.82 11.31 -12.70
CA ILE A 217 12.97 11.38 -11.24
C ILE A 217 11.60 11.39 -10.58
N ARG A 218 11.54 10.89 -9.35
CA ARG A 218 10.35 11.00 -8.50
C ARG A 218 10.28 12.41 -7.90
N VAL A 219 9.13 13.05 -8.05
CA VAL A 219 8.77 14.33 -7.42
C VAL A 219 7.50 14.11 -6.60
N ALA A 220 7.65 13.99 -5.28
CA ALA A 220 6.63 13.35 -4.47
C ALA A 220 6.62 13.87 -3.03
N PRO A 221 5.77 14.86 -2.71
CA PRO A 221 5.43 15.10 -1.31
C PRO A 221 4.81 13.83 -0.70
N SER A 222 5.32 13.44 0.47
CA SER A 222 4.82 12.31 1.26
C SER A 222 5.16 12.60 2.74
N PRO A 223 4.17 12.81 3.62
CA PRO A 223 2.73 12.78 3.33
C PRO A 223 2.26 13.96 2.45
N LEU A 224 1.12 13.78 1.78
CA LEU A 224 0.41 14.88 1.11
C LEU A 224 -0.47 15.59 2.13
N GLU A 225 -0.14 16.84 2.44
CA GLU A 225 -0.98 17.70 3.28
C GLU A 225 -2.20 18.17 2.49
N GLY A 226 -3.38 18.08 3.12
CA GLY A 226 -4.62 18.57 2.51
C GLY A 226 -4.81 20.08 2.66
N PRO A 227 -5.88 20.64 2.06
CA PRO A 227 -6.13 22.07 2.08
C PRO A 227 -6.37 22.55 3.52
N ASN A 228 -5.93 23.78 3.80
CA ASN A 228 -6.07 24.44 5.10
C ASN A 228 -5.37 23.72 6.27
N GLY A 229 -4.41 22.82 6.01
CA GLY A 229 -3.73 22.04 7.05
C GLY A 229 -4.55 20.89 7.63
N LEU A 230 -5.68 20.54 6.99
CA LEU A 230 -6.52 19.40 7.37
C LEU A 230 -6.20 18.17 6.51
N PRO A 231 -6.38 16.94 7.04
CA PRO A 231 -6.49 15.76 6.21
C PRO A 231 -7.65 15.93 5.21
N PHE A 232 -7.44 15.55 3.95
CA PHE A 232 -8.48 15.63 2.93
C PHE A 232 -9.33 14.35 2.83
N LEU A 233 -8.92 13.26 3.50
CA LEU A 233 -9.67 12.01 3.62
C LEU A 233 -10.49 11.95 4.91
N LYS A 234 -11.57 11.17 4.89
CA LYS A 234 -12.37 10.84 6.08
C LYS A 234 -11.54 10.02 7.10
N PRO A 235 -11.80 10.18 8.41
CA PRO A 235 -11.19 9.36 9.44
C PRO A 235 -11.70 7.90 9.39
N PRO A 236 -11.02 6.94 10.04
CA PRO A 236 -9.84 7.13 10.88
C PRO A 236 -8.52 7.18 10.08
N TYR A 237 -7.56 7.95 10.59
CA TYR A 237 -6.23 8.16 9.98
C TYR A 237 -5.18 7.14 10.45
N GLY A 238 -5.49 6.41 11.51
CA GLY A 238 -4.73 5.29 12.03
C GLY A 238 -5.68 4.26 12.63
N ARG A 239 -5.28 3.00 12.62
CA ARG A 239 -6.10 1.88 13.12
C ARG A 239 -5.26 0.87 13.90
N ILE A 240 -5.92 0.15 14.79
CA ILE A 240 -5.48 -1.17 15.24
C ILE A 240 -6.55 -2.16 14.77
N THR A 241 -6.13 -3.25 14.13
CA THR A 241 -7.02 -4.32 13.66
C THR A 241 -6.59 -5.64 14.31
N ALA A 242 -7.54 -6.38 14.88
CA ALA A 242 -7.34 -7.76 15.30
C ALA A 242 -7.95 -8.70 14.26
N ILE A 243 -7.17 -9.69 13.84
CA ILE A 243 -7.51 -10.64 12.79
C ILE A 243 -7.39 -12.05 13.37
N ASP A 244 -8.46 -12.83 13.35
CA ASP A 244 -8.39 -14.25 13.67
C ASP A 244 -7.83 -15.01 12.47
N LEU A 245 -6.62 -15.55 12.59
CA LEU A 245 -5.97 -16.27 11.49
C LEU A 245 -6.45 -17.71 11.33
N ASN A 246 -7.32 -18.22 12.21
CA ASN A 246 -7.97 -19.51 12.00
C ASN A 246 -9.12 -19.39 10.97
N THR A 247 -9.68 -18.20 10.80
CA THR A 247 -10.81 -17.92 9.89
C THR A 247 -10.47 -16.90 8.80
N GLY A 248 -9.49 -16.03 9.05
CA GLY A 248 -9.15 -14.87 8.21
C GLY A 248 -10.07 -13.67 8.42
N GLU A 249 -10.90 -13.67 9.46
CA GLU A 249 -11.86 -12.60 9.74
C GLU A 249 -11.26 -11.51 10.65
N HIS A 250 -11.68 -10.26 10.43
CA HIS A 250 -11.40 -9.18 11.38
C HIS A 250 -12.34 -9.33 12.57
N LEU A 251 -11.77 -9.51 13.77
CA LEU A 251 -12.54 -9.55 15.01
C LEU A 251 -13.03 -8.14 15.38
N TRP A 252 -12.16 -7.16 15.20
CA TRP A 252 -12.46 -5.74 15.37
C TRP A 252 -11.41 -4.88 14.69
N GLN A 253 -11.78 -3.64 14.43
CA GLN A 253 -10.90 -2.58 13.95
C GLN A 253 -11.29 -1.29 14.66
N ILE A 254 -10.33 -0.63 15.31
CA ILE A 254 -10.56 0.60 16.08
C ILE A 254 -9.64 1.73 15.60
N PRO A 255 -10.09 3.00 15.67
CA PRO A 255 -9.21 4.14 15.44
C PRO A 255 -8.01 4.16 16.39
N ASN A 256 -6.87 4.61 15.88
CA ASN A 256 -5.64 4.82 16.65
C ASN A 256 -5.13 6.25 16.41
N GLY A 257 -5.44 7.14 17.36
CA GLY A 257 -5.15 8.57 17.29
C GLY A 257 -6.40 9.44 17.24
N ASP A 258 -6.25 10.70 17.65
CA ASP A 258 -7.38 11.63 17.85
C ASP A 258 -7.81 12.37 16.57
N GLY A 259 -6.98 12.34 15.52
CA GLY A 259 -7.22 13.12 14.31
C GLY A 259 -7.08 14.63 14.54
N PRO A 260 -7.59 15.48 13.63
CA PRO A 260 -7.42 16.94 13.68
C PRO A 260 -8.45 17.63 14.59
N THR A 261 -8.92 17.00 15.67
CA THR A 261 -10.02 17.51 16.52
C THR A 261 -9.75 18.90 17.13
N ASP A 262 -8.49 19.25 17.37
CA ASP A 262 -8.07 20.56 17.86
C ASP A 262 -7.96 21.64 16.75
N HIS A 263 -8.27 21.30 15.49
CA HIS A 263 -8.11 22.23 14.38
C HIS A 263 -9.13 23.38 14.44
N PRO A 264 -8.73 24.65 14.20
CA PRO A 264 -9.64 25.80 14.31
C PRO A 264 -10.91 25.69 13.46
N LEU A 265 -10.83 25.07 12.28
CA LEU A 265 -11.99 24.88 11.39
C LEU A 265 -12.97 23.78 11.86
N LEU A 266 -12.61 22.97 12.86
CA LEU A 266 -13.45 21.90 13.40
C LEU A 266 -13.98 22.23 14.81
N ARG A 267 -13.63 23.40 15.38
CA ARG A 267 -13.92 23.76 16.77
C ARG A 267 -15.40 23.75 17.14
N ASP A 268 -16.27 24.02 16.18
CA ASP A 268 -17.72 24.15 16.38
C ASP A 268 -18.51 22.91 15.91
N LEU A 269 -17.83 21.79 15.62
CA LEU A 269 -18.41 20.52 15.16
C LEU A 269 -18.52 19.47 16.28
#